data_AF-A0A1E5H0Q1-F1
#
_entry.id   AF-A0A1E5H0Q1-F1
#
_cell.length_a   1.000
_cell.length_b   1.000
_cell.length_c   1.000
_cell.angle_alpha   90.00
_cell.angle_beta   90.00
_cell.angle_gamma   90.00
#
_symmetry.space_group_name_H-M   'P 1'
#
loop_
_entity.id
_entity.type
_entity.pdbx_description
1 polymer ?
#
loop_
_entity_poly.entity_id
_entity_poly.type
_entity_poly.pdbx_seq_one_letter_code
_entity_poly.pdbx_strand_id
1 'polypeptide(L)'
;MKSLKELRTENGLTQVELAELFNVSVGTIINMEKDSTNIKDSLLTKYLKAFEVEYDAIFLGKKYEKIVCNDKKNETIFKIKKRLKQSA
;
A
#
# COMPACT_ATOMS: atom_id res chain seq x y z
N MET A 1 2.95 -5.00 -4.94
CA MET A 1 2.06 -3.87 -4.64
C MET A 1 2.23 -3.43 -3.19
N LYS A 2 2.43 -2.13 -2.97
CA LYS A 2 2.57 -1.47 -1.66
C LYS A 2 1.33 -0.62 -1.38
N SER A 3 0.93 -0.47 -0.13
CA SER A 3 -0.16 0.48 0.21
C SER A 3 0.37 1.90 0.33
N LEU A 4 -0.52 2.89 0.25
CA LEU A 4 -0.19 4.31 0.49
C LEU A 4 0.57 4.52 1.81
N LYS A 5 0.15 3.83 2.88
CA LYS A 5 0.83 3.86 4.18
C LYS A 5 2.27 3.36 4.11
N GLU A 6 2.52 2.28 3.36
CA GLU A 6 3.87 1.69 3.27
C GLU A 6 4.81 2.62 2.52
N LEU A 7 4.36 3.16 1.38
CA LEU A 7 5.12 4.16 0.63
C LEU A 7 5.53 5.34 1.53
N ARG A 8 4.60 5.85 2.33
CA ARG A 8 4.90 6.91 3.28
C ARG A 8 5.94 6.47 4.32
N THR A 9 5.72 5.34 4.99
CA THR A 9 6.58 4.90 6.10
C THR A 9 7.97 4.47 5.67
N GLU A 10 8.10 3.90 4.47
CA GLU A 10 9.41 3.52 3.90
C GLU A 10 10.27 4.75 3.59
N ASN A 11 9.62 5.90 3.34
CA ASN A 11 10.28 7.19 3.15
C ASN A 11 10.39 8.00 4.45
N GLY A 12 10.10 7.40 5.60
CA GLY A 12 10.27 8.05 6.91
C GLY A 12 9.31 9.20 7.20
N LEU A 13 8.26 9.39 6.39
CA LEU A 13 7.34 10.52 6.52
C LEU A 13 6.23 10.24 7.54
N THR A 14 5.87 11.24 8.33
CA THR A 14 4.64 11.28 9.12
C THR A 14 3.44 11.62 8.24
N GLN A 15 2.22 11.36 8.73
CA GLN A 15 1.00 11.72 8.00
C GLN A 15 0.84 13.24 7.84
N VAL A 16 1.38 14.02 8.79
CA VAL A 16 1.37 15.49 8.75
C VAL A 16 2.29 15.98 7.64
N GLU A 17 3.55 15.53 7.62
CA GLU A 17 4.51 15.92 6.58
C GLU A 17 4.04 15.53 5.18
N LEU A 18 3.43 14.35 5.03
CA LEU A 18 2.90 13.94 3.72
C LEU A 18 1.70 14.81 3.31
N ALA A 19 0.85 15.19 4.26
CA ALA A 19 -0.29 16.06 4.00
C ALA A 19 0.16 17.45 3.55
N GLU A 20 1.20 18.01 4.20
CA GLU A 20 1.85 19.26 3.82
C GLU A 20 2.48 19.16 2.43
N LEU A 21 3.27 18.10 2.18
CA LEU A 21 3.88 17.84 0.87
C LEU A 21 2.84 17.78 -0.25
N PHE A 22 1.70 17.15 0.01
CA PHE A 22 0.63 17.01 -0.97
C PHE A 22 -0.36 18.17 -0.95
N ASN A 23 -0.19 19.16 -0.07
CA ASN A 23 -1.13 20.26 0.13
C ASN A 23 -2.58 19.77 0.28
N VAL A 24 -2.80 18.85 1.22
CA VAL A 24 -4.10 18.28 1.59
C VAL A 24 -4.25 18.26 3.11
N SER A 25 -5.45 17.99 3.61
CA SER A 25 -5.64 17.81 5.06
C SER A 25 -5.02 16.50 5.54
N VAL A 26 -4.52 16.46 6.77
CA VAL A 26 -4.03 15.23 7.43
C VAL A 26 -5.13 14.15 7.46
N GLY A 27 -6.38 14.56 7.67
CA GLY A 27 -7.54 13.67 7.62
C GLY A 27 -7.73 12.99 6.26
N THR A 28 -7.37 13.67 5.16
CA THR A 28 -7.37 13.07 3.81
C THR A 28 -6.35 11.93 3.74
N ILE A 29 -5.13 12.12 4.23
CA ILE A 29 -4.10 11.07 4.25
C ILE A 29 -4.56 9.88 5.11
N ILE A 30 -5.05 10.14 6.33
CA ILE A 30 -5.54 9.10 7.24
C ILE A 30 -6.65 8.26 6.59
N ASN A 31 -7.63 8.93 5.97
CA ASN A 31 -8.76 8.24 5.34
C ASN A 31 -8.31 7.41 4.14
N MET A 32 -7.43 7.93 3.28
CA MET A 32 -6.94 7.21 2.11
C MET A 32 -6.03 6.03 2.49
N GLU A 33 -5.27 6.12 3.58
CA GLU A 33 -4.50 4.97 4.10
C GLU A 33 -5.38 3.86 4.66
N LYS A 34 -6.62 4.18 5.08
CA LYS A 34 -7.60 3.22 5.60
C LYS A 34 -8.42 2.59 4.47
N ASP A 35 -8.89 3.41 3.53
CA ASP A 35 -9.68 3.01 2.37
C ASP A 35 -9.37 3.93 1.18
N SER A 36 -8.67 3.37 0.19
CA SER A 36 -8.26 4.08 -1.03
C SER A 36 -9.11 3.72 -2.24
N THR A 37 -10.24 3.03 -2.04
CA THR A 37 -11.16 2.61 -3.13
C THR A 37 -11.58 3.79 -4.00
N ASN A 38 -11.76 4.97 -3.39
CA ASN A 38 -12.21 6.20 -4.05
C ASN A 38 -11.12 7.29 -4.07
N ILE A 39 -9.84 6.90 -4.15
CA ILE A 39 -8.76 7.89 -4.28
C ILE A 39 -8.96 8.70 -5.56
N LYS A 40 -8.80 10.03 -5.45
CA LYS A 40 -8.85 10.91 -6.63
C LYS A 40 -7.53 10.80 -7.41
N ASP A 41 -7.61 10.81 -8.74
CA ASP A 41 -6.45 10.82 -9.63
C ASP A 41 -5.45 11.92 -9.29
N SER A 42 -5.93 13.10 -8.88
CA SER A 42 -5.07 14.22 -8.48
C SER A 42 -4.20 13.92 -7.26
N LEU A 43 -4.69 13.10 -6.33
CA LEU A 43 -3.93 12.64 -5.17
C LEU A 43 -3.05 11.44 -5.54
N LEU A 44 -3.59 10.50 -6.30
CA LEU A 44 -2.84 9.33 -6.76
C LEU A 44 -1.60 9.73 -7.58
N THR A 45 -1.75 10.69 -8.49
CA THR A 45 -0.63 11.22 -9.29
C THR A 45 0.47 11.82 -8.39
N LYS A 46 0.11 12.42 -7.25
CA LYS A 46 1.10 12.91 -6.28
C LYS A 46 1.88 11.76 -5.65
N TYR A 47 1.22 10.66 -5.29
CA TYR A 47 1.91 9.45 -4.80
C TYR A 47 2.85 8.86 -5.85
N LEU A 48 2.38 8.68 -7.09
CA LEU A 48 3.19 8.12 -8.18
C LEU A 48 4.46 8.94 -8.42
N LYS A 49 4.32 10.28 -8.46
CA LYS A 49 5.44 11.20 -8.68
C LYS A 49 6.37 11.30 -7.48
N ALA A 50 5.84 11.43 -6.27
CA ALA A 50 6.65 11.66 -5.08
C ALA A 50 7.46 10.44 -4.66
N PHE A 51 6.97 9.23 -4.96
CA PHE A 51 7.63 7.98 -4.59
C PHE A 51 8.24 7.23 -5.78
N GLU A 52 8.19 7.82 -6.99
CA GLU A 52 8.71 7.23 -8.23
C GLU A 52 8.24 5.78 -8.45
N VAL A 53 6.94 5.55 -8.26
CA VAL A 53 6.32 4.23 -8.40
C VAL A 53 5.29 4.20 -9.52
N GLU A 54 5.16 3.05 -10.17
CA GLU A 54 4.13 2.79 -11.17
C GLU A 54 2.77 2.50 -10.53
N TYR A 55 1.69 2.68 -11.30
CA TYR A 55 0.31 2.42 -10.83
C TYR A 55 0.14 1.00 -10.29
N ASP A 56 0.63 0.00 -11.04
CA ASP A 56 0.52 -1.42 -10.68
C ASP A 56 1.34 -1.80 -9.43
N ALA A 57 2.27 -0.93 -9.04
CA ALA A 57 3.03 -1.09 -7.81
C ALA A 57 2.24 -0.65 -6.57
N ILE A 58 1.09 0.00 -6.70
CA ILE A 58 0.26 0.48 -5.59
C ILE A 58 -0.98 -0.42 -5.39
N PHE A 59 -1.25 -0.77 -4.14
CA PHE A 59 -2.52 -1.38 -3.74
C PHE A 59 -3.52 -0.28 -3.40
N LEU A 60 -4.65 -0.27 -4.12
CA LEU A 60 -5.81 0.59 -3.87
C LEU A 60 -6.99 -0.26 -3.40
N GLY A 61 -7.61 0.12 -2.29
CA GLY A 61 -8.72 -0.61 -1.68
C GLY A 61 -8.75 -0.46 -0.16
N LYS A 62 -9.54 -1.31 0.50
CA LYS A 62 -9.67 -1.29 1.96
C LYS A 62 -8.47 -1.94 2.62
N LYS A 63 -8.05 -1.40 3.77
CA LYS A 63 -6.96 -1.98 4.56
C LYS A 63 -7.15 -3.48 4.85
N TYR A 64 -8.39 -3.91 5.13
CA TYR A 64 -8.71 -5.32 5.39
C TYR A 64 -8.55 -6.21 4.15
N GLU A 65 -8.90 -5.73 2.96
CA GLU A 65 -8.73 -6.49 1.72
C GLU A 65 -7.25 -6.80 1.47
N LYS A 66 -6.36 -5.85 1.76
CA LYS A 66 -4.91 -6.07 1.66
C LYS A 66 -4.41 -7.16 2.62
N ILE A 67 -4.91 -7.19 3.86
CA ILE A 67 -4.54 -8.21 4.85
C ILE A 67 -4.94 -9.60 4.31
N VAL A 68 -6.17 -9.73 3.81
CA VAL A 68 -6.66 -10.98 3.20
C VAL A 68 -5.82 -11.39 1.98
N CYS A 69 -5.42 -10.43 1.13
CA CYS A 69 -4.52 -10.69 0.01
C CYS A 69 -3.15 -11.23 0.47
N ASN A 70 -2.60 -10.69 1.56
CA ASN A 70 -1.36 -11.17 2.14
C ASN A 70 -1.50 -12.58 2.72
N ASP A 71 -2.61 -12.87 3.40
CA ASP A 71 -2.87 -14.19 3.99
C ASP A 71 -2.93 -15.30 2.92
N LYS A 72 -3.64 -15.07 1.82
CA LYS A 72 -3.69 -16.01 0.68
C LYS A 72 -2.31 -16.25 0.06
N LYS A 73 -1.49 -15.21 -0.05
CA LYS A 73 -0.12 -15.32 -0.58
C LYS A 73 0.76 -16.15 0.35
N ASN A 74 0.66 -15.92 1.66
CA ASN A 74 1.40 -16.67 2.68
C ASN A 74 1.00 -18.15 2.70
N GLU A 75 -0.30 -18.46 2.57
CA GLU A 75 -0.80 -19.85 2.48
C GLU A 75 -0.22 -20.57 1.25
N THR A 76 -0.18 -19.89 0.10
CA THR A 76 0.37 -20.43 -1.14
C THR A 76 1.87 -20.70 -1.01
N ILE A 77 2.64 -19.75 -0.47
CA ILE A 77 4.08 -19.90 -0.21
C ILE A 77 4.33 -21.06 0.78
N PHE A 78 3.52 -21.17 1.83
CA PHE A 78 3.62 -22.25 2.80
C PHE A 78 3.41 -23.63 2.15
N LYS A 79 2.37 -23.76 1.30
CA LYS A 79 2.11 -25.00 0.54
C LYS A 79 3.30 -25.36 -0.37
N ILE A 80 3.90 -24.39 -1.04
CA ILE A 80 5.08 -24.60 -1.91
C ILE A 80 6.29 -25.06 -1.08
N LYS A 81 6.62 -24.35 0.01
CA LYS A 81 7.75 -24.71 0.91
C LYS A 81 7.60 -26.11 1.50
N LYS A 82 6.37 -26.50 1.85
CA LYS A 82 6.08 -27.86 2.37
C LYS A 82 6.38 -28.95 1.33
N ARG A 83 6.03 -28.72 0.05
CA ARG A 83 6.32 -29.66 -1.05
C ARG A 83 7.82 -29.78 -1.33
N LEU A 84 8.53 -28.66 -1.34
CA LEU A 84 9.99 -28.64 -1.57
C LEU A 84 10.76 -29.42 -0.49
N LYS A 85 10.33 -29.36 0.78
CA LYS A 85 10.91 -30.15 1.88
C LYS A 85 10.63 -31.65 1.83
N GLN A 86 9.64 -32.09 1.05
CA GLN A 86 9.29 -33.51 0.89
C GLN A 86 9.97 -34.14 -0.34
N SER A 87 10.67 -33.33 -1.14
CA SER A 87 11.33 -33.74 -2.39
C SER A 87 12.86 -33.84 -2.26
N ALA A 88 13.38 -33.64 -1.05
CA ALA A 88 14.79 -33.69 -0.67
C ALA A 88 14.96 -34.72 0.45
#